data_AF-X1K651-F1
#
_entry.id   AF-X1K651-F1
#
_cell.length_a   1.000
_cell.length_b   1.000
_cell.length_c   1.000
_cell.angle_alpha   90.00
_cell.angle_beta   90.00
_cell.angle_gamma   90.00
#
_symmetry.space_group_name_H-M   'P 1'
#
loop_
_entity.id
_entity.type
_entity.pdbx_description
1 polymer ?
#
loop_
_entity_poly.entity_id
_entity_poly.type
_entity_poly.pdbx_seq_one_letter_code
_entity_poly.pdbx_strand_id
1 'polypeptide(L)'
;EIMKAKNFFLPAEIISSLDKISKSFGVEDFNFPIDLWAQIVYYSLNYYEQKRDRKEDILEILRILWQGRLASFAIETKDLDMEQSEEVIQQQVGAFKEYKEKMWQ
;
A
#
# COMPACT_ATOMS: atom_id res chain seq x y z
N GLU A 1 9.35 -18.40 9.48
CA GLU A 1 8.01 -18.57 10.10
C GLU A 1 6.95 -18.08 9.13
N ILE A 2 6.02 -18.94 8.75
CA ILE A 2 4.88 -18.56 7.91
C ILE A 2 3.91 -17.81 8.82
N MET A 3 3.70 -16.52 8.57
CA MET A 3 2.69 -15.72 9.29
C MET A 3 1.38 -16.52 9.34
N LYS A 4 0.96 -16.92 10.55
CA LYS A 4 -0.26 -17.71 10.74
C LYS A 4 -1.43 -16.94 10.14
N ALA A 5 -2.02 -17.50 9.08
CA ALA A 5 -3.10 -16.94 8.26
C ALA A 5 -4.38 -16.50 9.03
N LYS A 6 -4.47 -16.77 10.34
CA LYS A 6 -5.59 -16.34 11.21
C LYS A 6 -5.42 -14.97 11.87
N ASN A 7 -4.24 -14.33 11.77
CA ASN A 7 -3.93 -13.08 12.49
C ASN A 7 -3.43 -11.94 11.59
N PHE A 8 -3.71 -12.00 10.29
CA PHE A 8 -3.33 -10.94 9.36
C PHE A 8 -4.41 -9.86 9.34
N PHE A 9 -4.01 -8.59 9.48
CA PHE A 9 -4.94 -7.47 9.62
C PHE A 9 -5.49 -6.97 8.28
N LEU A 10 -4.94 -7.45 7.16
CA LEU A 10 -5.40 -7.13 5.82
C LEU A 10 -6.45 -8.14 5.34
N PRO A 11 -7.52 -7.71 4.64
CA PRO A 11 -8.47 -8.59 3.99
C PRO A 11 -7.84 -9.53 2.97
N ALA A 12 -8.49 -10.67 2.71
CA ALA A 12 -7.99 -11.68 1.79
C ALA A 12 -7.82 -11.15 0.35
N GLU A 13 -8.67 -10.21 -0.06
CA GLU A 13 -8.64 -9.55 -1.37
C GLU A 13 -7.37 -8.70 -1.54
N ILE A 14 -6.97 -8.00 -0.47
CA ILE A 14 -5.72 -7.23 -0.44
C ILE A 14 -4.52 -8.17 -0.50
N ILE A 15 -4.53 -9.27 0.28
CA ILE A 15 -3.45 -10.28 0.25
C ILE A 15 -3.31 -10.89 -1.15
N SER A 16 -4.43 -11.24 -1.79
CA SER A 16 -4.45 -11.76 -3.16
C SER A 16 -3.86 -10.76 -4.16
N SER A 17 -4.11 -9.47 -3.96
CA SER A 17 -3.54 -8.42 -4.80
C SER A 17 -2.03 -8.28 -4.60
N LEU A 18 -1.55 -8.34 -3.35
CA LEU A 18 -0.12 -8.36 -3.02
C LEU A 18 0.61 -9.60 -3.57
N ASP A 19 -0.04 -10.77 -3.55
CA ASP A 19 0.50 -12.01 -4.14
C ASP A 19 0.62 -11.94 -5.67
N LYS A 20 -0.21 -11.14 -6.35
CA LYS A 20 -0.04 -10.88 -7.78
C LYS A 20 1.16 -9.97 -8.04
N ILE A 21 1.33 -8.92 -7.24
CA ILE A 21 2.45 -7.98 -7.35
C ILE A 21 3.78 -8.69 -7.07
N SER A 22 3.84 -9.61 -6.10
CA SER A 22 5.06 -10.36 -5.79
C SER A 22 5.53 -11.29 -6.92
N LYS A 23 4.66 -11.58 -7.88
CA LYS A 23 4.93 -12.43 -9.06
C LYS A 23 5.30 -11.62 -10.32
N SER A 24 5.48 -10.31 -10.21
CA SER A 24 5.98 -9.49 -11.32
C SER A 24 7.31 -10.04 -11.85
N PHE A 25 7.42 -10.20 -13.16
CA PHE A 25 8.56 -10.88 -13.81
C PHE A 25 9.74 -9.94 -14.12
N GLY A 26 9.60 -8.64 -13.89
CA GLY A 26 10.64 -7.64 -14.11
C GLY A 26 10.35 -6.31 -13.40
N VAL A 27 11.37 -5.44 -13.35
CA VAL A 27 11.28 -4.11 -12.72
C VAL A 27 10.26 -3.24 -13.44
N GLU A 28 10.19 -3.31 -14.77
CA GLU A 28 9.26 -2.49 -15.58
C GLU A 28 7.82 -2.96 -15.46
N ASP A 29 7.60 -4.23 -15.12
CA ASP A 29 6.29 -4.82 -14.87
C ASP A 29 5.84 -4.67 -13.40
N PHE A 30 6.68 -4.09 -12.55
CA PHE A 30 6.35 -3.87 -11.16
C PHE A 30 5.43 -2.66 -11.03
N ASN A 31 4.20 -2.92 -10.58
CA ASN A 31 3.20 -1.91 -10.32
C ASN A 31 2.54 -2.18 -8.97
N PHE A 32 2.61 -1.19 -8.08
CA PHE A 32 1.89 -1.16 -6.81
C PHE A 32 0.82 -0.06 -6.88
N PRO A 33 -0.45 -0.41 -7.18
CA PRO A 33 -1.52 0.56 -7.38
C PRO A 33 -1.76 1.46 -6.17
N ILE A 34 -2.00 2.74 -6.44
CA ILE A 34 -2.27 3.79 -5.44
C ILE A 34 -3.45 3.41 -4.55
N ASP A 35 -4.55 2.93 -5.13
CA ASP A 35 -5.76 2.54 -4.39
C ASP A 35 -5.50 1.41 -3.41
N LEU A 36 -4.74 0.40 -3.84
CA LEU A 36 -4.36 -0.72 -2.99
C LEU A 36 -3.52 -0.24 -1.79
N TRP A 37 -2.58 0.67 -2.04
CA TRP A 37 -1.77 1.26 -0.99
C TRP A 37 -2.60 2.07 0.02
N ALA A 38 -3.51 2.93 -0.45
CA ALA A 38 -4.39 3.70 0.43
C ALA A 38 -5.25 2.79 1.32
N GLN A 39 -5.86 1.74 0.74
CA GLN A 39 -6.61 0.74 1.50
C GLN A 39 -5.76 0.06 2.57
N ILE A 40 -4.55 -0.39 2.22
CA ILE A 40 -3.61 -1.02 3.15
C ILE A 40 -3.33 -0.10 4.34
N VAL A 41 -3.06 1.19 4.10
CA VAL A 41 -2.78 2.15 5.18
C VAL A 41 -3.98 2.29 6.11
N TYR A 42 -5.20 2.46 5.59
CA TYR A 42 -6.38 2.60 6.44
C TYR A 42 -6.75 1.32 7.20
N TYR A 43 -6.62 0.13 6.59
CA TYR A 43 -6.76 -1.13 7.32
C TYR A 43 -5.72 -1.28 8.43
N SER A 44 -4.46 -0.91 8.14
CA SER A 44 -3.38 -0.92 9.13
C SER A 44 -3.69 0.00 10.30
N LEU A 45 -4.14 1.23 10.01
CA LEU A 45 -4.45 2.24 11.01
C LEU A 45 -5.59 1.77 11.94
N ASN A 46 -6.69 1.28 11.35
CA ASN A 46 -7.82 0.76 12.12
C ASN A 46 -7.40 -0.39 13.04
N TYR A 47 -6.55 -1.30 12.56
CA TYR A 47 -6.06 -2.41 13.37
C TYR A 47 -5.06 -1.96 14.45
N TYR A 48 -4.21 -0.97 14.12
CA TYR A 48 -3.23 -0.38 15.04
C TYR A 48 -3.89 0.27 16.26
N GLU A 49 -5.06 0.91 16.08
CA GLU A 49 -5.83 1.47 17.19
C GLU A 49 -6.46 0.40 18.09
N GLN A 50 -6.89 -0.73 17.50
CA GLN A 50 -7.62 -1.78 18.21
C GLN A 50 -6.71 -2.79 18.95
N LYS A 51 -5.51 -3.06 18.45
CA LYS A 51 -4.63 -4.14 18.97
C LYS A 51 -3.29 -3.59 19.47
N ARG A 52 -3.21 -3.33 20.78
CA ARG A 52 -2.02 -2.73 21.41
C ARG A 52 -0.77 -3.60 21.36
N ASP A 53 -0.92 -4.92 21.27
CA ASP A 53 0.18 -5.90 21.32
C ASP A 53 0.84 -6.18 19.97
N ARG A 54 0.26 -5.70 18.85
CA ARG A 54 0.73 -6.01 17.48
C ARG A 54 1.20 -4.78 16.70
N LYS A 55 1.36 -3.65 17.38
CA LYS A 55 1.68 -2.35 16.76
C LYS A 55 2.98 -2.38 15.95
N GLU A 56 4.02 -2.99 16.49
CA GLU A 56 5.32 -3.09 15.81
C GLU A 56 5.24 -3.94 14.54
N ASP A 57 4.57 -5.10 14.58
CA ASP A 57 4.36 -5.95 13.40
C ASP A 57 3.65 -5.17 12.26
N ILE A 58 2.64 -4.36 12.60
CA ILE A 58 1.91 -3.55 11.62
C ILE A 58 2.84 -2.51 10.98
N LEU A 59 3.64 -1.82 11.80
CA LEU A 59 4.59 -0.81 11.31
C LEU A 59 5.71 -1.44 10.46
N GLU A 60 6.18 -2.64 10.82
CA GLU A 60 7.16 -3.38 10.04
C GLU A 60 6.59 -3.78 8.66
N ILE A 61 5.37 -4.33 8.62
CA ILE A 61 4.69 -4.67 7.37
C ILE A 61 4.47 -3.41 6.52
N LEU A 62 3.98 -2.32 7.12
CA LEU A 62 3.78 -1.05 6.41
C LEU A 62 5.08 -0.49 5.84
N ARG A 63 6.20 -0.62 6.55
CA ARG A 63 7.52 -0.18 6.06
C ARG A 63 7.92 -0.91 4.78
N ILE A 64 7.74 -2.23 4.74
CA ILE A 64 8.04 -3.05 3.55
C ILE A 64 7.11 -2.66 2.39
N LEU A 65 5.81 -2.52 2.65
CA LEU A 65 4.83 -2.17 1.62
C LEU A 65 5.05 -0.75 1.08
N TRP A 66 5.45 0.20 1.93
CA TRP A 66 5.82 1.55 1.53
C TRP A 66 7.01 1.56 0.57
N GLN A 67 8.02 0.70 0.78
CA GLN A 67 9.14 0.56 -0.16
C GLN A 67 8.65 0.06 -1.53
N GLY A 68 7.69 -0.88 -1.55
CA GLY A 68 7.03 -1.30 -2.79
C GLY A 68 6.31 -0.14 -3.47
N ARG A 69 5.51 0.64 -2.75
CA ARG A 69 4.84 1.82 -3.33
C ARG A 69 5.85 2.85 -3.85
N LEU A 70 6.95 3.09 -3.13
CA LEU A 70 8.02 4.00 -3.54
C LEU A 70 8.69 3.53 -4.84
N ALA A 71 8.95 2.21 -4.97
CA ALA A 71 9.49 1.65 -6.20
C ALA A 71 8.53 1.84 -7.39
N SER A 72 7.24 1.58 -7.20
CA SER A 72 6.21 1.81 -8.23
C SER A 72 6.15 3.28 -8.65
N PHE A 73 6.16 4.20 -7.68
CA PHE A 73 6.21 5.64 -7.97
C PHE A 73 7.44 6.02 -8.78
N ALA A 74 8.63 5.53 -8.39
CA ALA A 74 9.86 5.81 -9.13
C ALA A 74 9.80 5.31 -10.57
N ILE A 75 9.15 4.16 -10.82
CA ILE A 75 8.94 3.62 -12.17
C ILE A 75 7.92 4.47 -12.94
N GLU A 76 6.81 4.84 -12.31
CA GLU A 76 5.74 5.68 -12.89
C GLU A 76 6.26 7.05 -13.33
N THR A 77 7.21 7.63 -12.58
CA THR A 77 7.71 8.99 -12.83
C THR A 77 9.06 9.05 -13.54
N LYS A 78 9.68 7.91 -13.88
CA LYS A 78 11.08 7.87 -14.37
C LYS A 78 11.31 8.69 -15.64
N ASP A 79 10.31 8.76 -16.51
CA ASP A 79 10.36 9.43 -17.81
C ASP A 79 9.47 10.70 -17.86
N LEU A 80 8.92 11.11 -16.71
CA LEU A 80 8.04 12.27 -16.59
C LEU A 80 8.84 13.53 -16.26
N ASP A 81 8.35 14.67 -16.72
CA ASP A 81 8.83 15.95 -16.22
C ASP A 81 8.27 16.27 -14.81
N MET A 82 8.66 17.42 -14.28
CA MET A 82 8.26 17.86 -12.94
C MET A 82 6.75 18.06 -12.78
N GLU A 83 6.10 18.63 -13.79
CA GLU A 83 4.66 18.93 -13.74
C GLU A 83 3.85 17.64 -13.79
N GLN A 84 4.23 16.74 -14.70
CA GLN A 84 3.62 15.41 -14.80
C GLN A 84 3.86 14.55 -13.55
N SER A 85 5.05 14.63 -12.95
CA SER A 85 5.34 13.93 -11.69
C SER A 85 4.47 14.45 -10.53
N GLU A 86 4.22 15.76 -10.49
CA GLU A 86 3.31 16.36 -9.51
C GLU A 86 1.88 15.87 -9.69
N GLU A 87 1.39 15.69 -10.94
CA GLU A 87 0.08 15.10 -11.18
C GLU A 87 -0.07 13.69 -10.58
N VAL A 88 0.98 12.86 -10.65
CA VAL A 88 0.99 11.53 -10.00
C VAL A 88 0.92 11.65 -8.47
N ILE A 89 1.56 12.67 -7.88
CA ILE A 89 1.44 12.95 -6.43
C ILE A 89 0.01 13.39 -6.10
N GLN A 90 -0.60 14.26 -6.91
CA GLN A 90 -1.98 14.72 -6.69
C GLN A 90 -2.99 13.57 -6.80
N GLN A 91 -2.78 12.61 -7.71
CA GLN A 91 -3.57 11.38 -7.76
C GLN A 91 -3.48 10.57 -6.47
N GLN A 92 -2.27 10.46 -5.88
CA GLN A 92 -2.09 9.81 -4.58
C GLN A 92 -2.86 10.54 -3.47
N VAL A 93 -2.80 11.86 -3.42
CA VAL A 93 -3.58 12.67 -2.46
C VAL A 93 -5.09 12.42 -2.64
N GLY A 94 -5.56 12.36 -3.88
CA GLY A 94 -6.96 12.07 -4.23
C GLY A 94 -7.42 10.73 -3.65
N ALA A 95 -6.68 9.65 -3.92
CA ALA A 95 -6.99 8.32 -3.40
C ALA A 95 -6.98 8.30 -1.86
N PHE A 96 -5.98 8.92 -1.22
CA PHE A 96 -5.94 8.96 0.25
C PHE A 96 -7.12 9.72 0.86
N LYS A 97 -7.61 10.79 0.23
CA LYS A 97 -8.83 11.50 0.66
C LYS A 97 -10.06 10.62 0.51
N GLU A 98 -10.23 10.00 -0.65
CA GLU A 98 -11.37 9.11 -0.94
C GLU A 98 -11.46 7.95 0.06
N TYR A 99 -10.35 7.24 0.30
CA TYR A 99 -10.35 6.13 1.24
C TYR A 99 -10.46 6.58 2.70
N LYS A 100 -10.00 7.79 3.04
CA LYS A 100 -10.28 8.38 4.35
C LYS A 100 -11.79 8.46 4.58
N GLU A 101 -12.51 9.07 3.65
CA GLU A 101 -13.96 9.27 3.77
C GLU A 101 -14.71 7.93 3.81
N LYS A 102 -14.26 6.94 3.03
CA LYS A 102 -14.90 5.61 2.99
C LYS A 102 -14.67 4.77 4.24
N MET A 103 -13.49 4.86 4.86
CA MET A 103 -13.03 3.88 5.86
C MET A 103 -12.79 4.49 7.25
N TRP A 104 -12.69 5.81 7.35
CA TRP A 104 -12.31 6.52 8.56
C TRP A 104 -13.31 7.64 8.86
N GLN A 105 -14.34 7.30 9.63
CA GLN A 105 -15.39 8.20 10.13
C GLN A 105 -15.28 8.36 11.65
#